data_AF-A0A3A9GJ55-F1
#
_entry.id   AF-A0A3A9GJ55-F1
#
_cell.length_a   1.000
_cell.length_b   1.000
_cell.length_c   1.000
_cell.angle_alpha   90.00
_cell.angle_beta   90.00
_cell.angle_gamma   90.00
#
_symmetry.space_group_name_H-M   'P 1'
#
loop_
_entity.id
_entity.type
_entity.pdbx_description
1 polymer ?
#
loop_
_entity_poly.entity_id
_entity_poly.type
_entity_poly.pdbx_seq_one_letter_code
_entity_poly.pdbx_strand_id
1 'polypeptide(L)' 'MSKTITPWGRQCKAQLAIKGISLTGLSDATGLSRTYLSAIINGRITAPSETINKINQALDIQQEANACL' A
#
# COMPACT_ATOMS: atom_id res chain seq x y z
N MET A 1 -0.63 18.74 -8.39
CA MET A 1 -0.09 17.41 -8.01
C MET A 1 0.67 17.56 -6.69
N SER A 2 0.05 17.27 -5.55
CA SER A 2 0.77 17.29 -4.26
C SER A 2 1.88 16.23 -4.30
N LYS A 3 3.13 16.64 -4.10
CA LYS A 3 4.32 15.77 -4.16
C LYS A 3 4.53 14.95 -2.88
N THR A 4 3.50 14.81 -2.06
CA THR A 4 3.63 14.31 -0.69
C THR A 4 3.03 12.93 -0.60
N ILE A 5 3.88 11.94 -0.37
CA ILE A 5 3.45 10.58 -0.05
C ILE A 5 2.52 10.61 1.16
N THR A 6 1.40 9.87 1.08
CA THR A 6 0.47 9.77 2.20
C THR A 6 1.11 9.05 3.41
N PRO A 7 0.62 9.27 4.64
CA PRO A 7 1.10 8.51 5.80
C PRO A 7 1.01 6.99 5.58
N TRP A 8 -0.10 6.51 5.04
CA TRP A 8 -0.29 5.10 4.66
C TRP A 8 0.73 4.65 3.61
N GLY A 9 0.98 5.44 2.56
CA GLY A 9 1.98 5.12 1.55
C GLY A 9 3.41 5.02 2.12
N ARG A 10 3.74 5.85 3.11
CA ARG A 10 5.01 5.77 3.85
C ARG A 10 5.09 4.49 4.68
N GLN A 11 3.99 4.11 5.34
CA GLN A 11 3.89 2.85 6.09
C GLN A 11 4.06 1.63 5.17
N CYS A 12 3.45 1.63 3.99
CA CYS A 12 3.66 0.57 3.01
C CYS A 12 5.14 0.44 2.62
N LYS A 13 5.83 1.55 2.35
CA LYS A 13 7.27 1.53 2.03
C LYS A 13 8.12 1.01 3.19
N ALA A 14 7.78 1.37 4.43
CA ALA A 14 8.45 0.84 5.61
C ALA A 14 8.25 -0.68 5.73
N GLN A 15 7.02 -1.18 5.55
CA GLN A 15 6.73 -2.62 5.62
C GLN A 15 7.40 -3.43 4.50
N LEU A 16 7.45 -2.90 3.28
CA LEU A 16 8.22 -3.50 2.19
C LEU A 16 9.70 -3.67 2.57
N ALA A 17 10.30 -2.64 3.18
CA ALA A 17 11.69 -2.69 3.63
C ALA A 17 11.90 -3.67 4.80
N ILE A 18 11.01 -3.65 5.80
CA ILE A 18 11.06 -4.54 6.97
C ILE A 18 10.94 -6.01 6.53
N LYS A 19 10.04 -6.31 5.60
CA LYS A 19 9.82 -7.67 5.06
C LYS A 19 10.86 -8.09 4.02
N GLY A 20 11.70 -7.18 3.54
CA GLY A 20 12.66 -7.44 2.47
C GLY A 20 12.01 -7.79 1.12
N ILE A 21 10.77 -7.37 0.87
CA ILE A 21 10.06 -7.65 -0.38
C ILE A 21 10.00 -6.42 -1.29
N SER A 22 10.04 -6.65 -2.60
CA SER A 22 9.92 -5.60 -3.61
C SER A 22 8.45 -5.31 -3.95
N LEU A 23 8.20 -4.23 -4.71
CA LEU A 23 6.87 -4.00 -5.31
C LEU A 23 6.45 -5.13 -6.25
N THR A 24 7.40 -5.85 -6.87
CA THR A 24 7.08 -7.05 -7.66
C THR A 24 6.63 -8.19 -6.75
N GLY A 25 7.31 -8.42 -5.62
CA GLY A 25 6.85 -9.42 -4.64
C GLY A 25 5.46 -9.08 -4.07
N LEU A 26 5.17 -7.80 -3.84
CA LEU A 26 3.83 -7.36 -3.44
C LEU A 26 2.80 -7.56 -4.57
N SER A 27 3.20 -7.35 -5.83
CA SER A 27 2.37 -7.63 -7.01
C SER A 27 1.99 -9.11 -7.04
N ASP A 28 2.94 -10.01 -6.83
CA ASP A 28 2.71 -11.45 -6.82
C ASP A 28 1.78 -11.87 -5.66
N ALA A 29 1.99 -11.31 -4.46
CA ALA A 29 1.18 -11.61 -3.28
C ALA A 29 -0.26 -11.10 -3.38
N THR A 30 -0.48 -9.97 -4.05
CA THR A 30 -1.80 -9.33 -4.14
C THR A 30 -2.53 -9.60 -5.46
N GLY A 31 -1.84 -10.12 -6.48
CA GLY A 31 -2.36 -10.20 -7.86
C GLY A 31 -2.63 -8.84 -8.50
N LEU A 32 -2.16 -7.74 -7.91
CA LEU A 32 -2.31 -6.38 -8.44
C LEU A 32 -1.09 -5.99 -9.24
N SER A 33 -1.26 -5.24 -10.33
CA SER A 33 -0.10 -4.84 -11.14
C SER A 33 0.86 -3.95 -10.35
N ARG A 34 2.17 -4.15 -10.57
CA ARG A 34 3.24 -3.31 -9.99
C ARG A 34 3.03 -1.81 -10.22
N THR A 35 2.54 -1.44 -11.41
CA THR A 35 2.26 -0.03 -11.77
C THR A 35 1.11 0.53 -10.93
N TYR A 36 0.04 -0.25 -10.75
CA TYR A 36 -1.10 0.13 -9.92
C TYR A 36 -0.68 0.31 -8.46
N LEU A 37 0.03 -0.67 -7.88
CA LEU A 37 0.59 -0.59 -6.54
C LEU A 37 1.46 0.66 -6.34
N SER A 38 2.35 0.94 -7.30
CA SER A 38 3.22 2.12 -7.26
C SER A 38 2.43 3.42 -7.29
N ALA A 39 1.37 3.50 -8.11
CA ALA A 39 0.53 4.69 -8.17
C ALA A 39 -0.22 4.93 -6.86
N ILE A 40 -0.78 3.89 -6.23
CA ILE A 40 -1.52 3.99 -4.95
C ILE A 40 -0.57 4.35 -3.81
N ILE A 41 0.53 3.61 -3.65
CA ILE A 41 1.50 3.79 -2.54
C ILE A 41 2.15 5.18 -2.61
N ASN A 42 2.34 5.74 -3.81
CA ASN A 42 2.86 7.10 -3.97
C ASN A 42 1.78 8.19 -3.96
N GLY A 43 0.52 7.85 -3.65
CA GLY A 43 -0.58 8.82 -3.54
C GLY A 43 -0.98 9.47 -4.87
N ARG A 44 -0.66 8.84 -6.02
CA ARG A 44 -1.02 9.35 -7.35
C ARG A 44 -2.45 9.02 -7.74
N ILE A 45 -3.00 7.95 -7.16
CA ILE A 45 -4.38 7.51 -7.36
C ILE A 45 -4.97 7.03 -6.04
N THR A 46 -6.28 7.17 -5.90
CA THR A 46 -7.07 6.57 -4.82
C THR A 46 -7.52 5.18 -5.26
N ALA A 47 -7.47 4.20 -4.37
CA ALA A 47 -7.96 2.85 -4.62
C ALA A 47 -9.19 2.54 -3.74
N PRO A 48 -10.06 1.60 -4.16
CA PRO A 48 -11.15 1.12 -3.33
C PRO A 48 -10.65 0.53 -2.00
N SER A 49 -11.48 0.58 -0.96
CA SER A 49 -11.16 0.02 0.37
C SER A 49 -10.74 -1.44 0.31
N GLU A 50 -11.37 -2.24 -0.55
CA GLU A 50 -10.98 -3.64 -0.78
C GLU A 50 -9.52 -3.78 -1.24
N THR A 51 -9.07 -2.91 -2.15
CA THR A 51 -7.68 -2.90 -2.63
C THR A 51 -6.72 -2.48 -1.52
N ILE A 52 -7.08 -1.46 -0.74
CA ILE A 52 -6.29 -1.01 0.41
C ILE A 52 -6.16 -2.13 1.45
N ASN A 53 -7.26 -2.83 1.75
CA ASN A 53 -7.27 -3.94 2.69
C ASN A 53 -6.42 -5.11 2.21
N LYS A 54 -6.45 -5.42 0.91
CA LYS A 54 -5.59 -6.45 0.31
C LYS A 54 -4.11 -6.11 0.43
N ILE A 55 -3.73 -4.85 0.22
CA ILE A 55 -2.37 -4.37 0.40
C ILE A 55 -1.98 -4.41 1.89
N ASN A 56 -2.88 -4.01 2.79
CA ASN A 56 -2.65 -4.06 4.23
C ASN A 56 -2.40 -5.48 4.72
N GLN A 57 -3.22 -6.44 4.28
CA GLN A 57 -3.04 -7.86 4.60
C GLN A 57 -1.69 -8.39 4.09
N ALA A 58 -1.31 -8.08 2.84
CA ALA A 58 -0.02 -8.52 2.31
C ALA A 58 1.20 -7.90 3.02
N LEU A 59 1.02 -6.72 3.63
CA LEU A 59 2.07 -5.97 4.33
C LEU A 59 1.97 -6.05 5.86
N ASP A 60 1.07 -6.86 6.41
CA ASP A 60 0.76 -6.94 7.86
C ASP A 60 0.50 -5.57 8.52
N ILE A 61 -0.07 -4.63 7.75
CA ILE A 61 -0.46 -3.32 8.26
C ILE A 61 -1.76 -3.49 9.04
N GLN A 62 -1.66 -3.35 10.37
CA GLN A 62 -2.82 -3.29 11.23
C GLN A 62 -3.51 -1.95 10.97
N GLN A 63 -4.72 -2.00 10.42
CA GLN A 63 -5.57 -0.82 10.35
C GLN A 63 -6.06 -0.55 11.78
N GLU A 64 -5.65 0.56 12.37
CA GLU A 64 -6.25 0.98 13.64
C GLU A 64 -7.76 1.07 13.43
N ALA A 65 -8.53 0.35 14.25
CA ALA A 65 -9.98 0.23 14.14
C ALA A 65 -10.74 1.57 14.23
N ASN A 66 -10.03 2.69 14.45
CA ASN A 66 -10.57 4.03 14.61
C ASN A 66 -10.19 5.01 13.47
N ALA A 67 -9.65 4.55 12.34
CA ALA A 67 -9.60 5.38 11.12
C ALA A 67 -10.84 5.13 10.25
N CYS A 68 -12.03 5.21 10.85
CA CYS A 68 -13.30 5.29 10.15
C CYS A 68 -13.81 6.73 10.22
N LEU A 69 -14.15 7.27 9.04
CA LEU A 69 -14.74 8.57 8.68
C LEU A 69 -13.74 9.61 8.15
#